data_AF-A0A971N8I2-F1
#
_entry.id   AF-A0A971N8I2-F1
#
_cell.length_a   1.000
_cell.length_b   1.000
_cell.length_c   1.000
_cell.angle_alpha   90.00
_cell.angle_beta   90.00
_cell.angle_gamma   90.00
#
_symmetry.space_group_name_H-M   'P 1'
#
loop_
_entity.id
_entity.type
_entity.pdbx_description
1 polymer ?
#
loop_
_entity_poly.entity_id
_entity_poly.type
_entity_poly.pdbx_seq_one_letter_code
_entity_poly.pdbx_strand_id
1 'polypeptide(L)'
;MKGNNTVLFFTGIEIQYETEEQKEIIIQVLRDMLTLGEEELKKQEYPDYFRKGEKIKLRQVIYNHFVPDEAGKRLDENFYKELRTKEVRECIINILQKLGEEIETFRFGTKSGSPI
;
A
#
# COMPACT_ATOMS: atom_id res chain seq x y z
N MET A 1 7.36 -22.00 6.06
CA MET A 1 7.55 -20.58 6.43
C MET A 1 6.18 -19.95 6.50
N LYS A 2 5.78 -19.31 7.61
CA LYS A 2 4.62 -18.42 7.58
C LYS A 2 5.03 -17.22 6.73
N GLY A 3 4.50 -17.14 5.50
CA GLY A 3 4.77 -16.01 4.62
C GLY A 3 4.21 -14.73 5.22
N ASN A 4 4.83 -13.59 4.91
CA ASN A 4 4.30 -12.27 5.21
C ASN A 4 2.99 -12.10 4.41
N ASN A 5 1.85 -12.08 5.10
CA ASN A 5 0.53 -12.09 4.45
C ASN A 5 0.31 -10.82 3.63
N THR A 6 0.88 -9.70 4.05
CA THR A 6 0.82 -8.45 3.29
C THR A 6 1.58 -8.53 1.97
N VAL A 7 2.76 -9.16 1.94
CA VAL A 7 3.48 -9.43 0.68
C VAL A 7 2.63 -10.32 -0.23
N LEU A 8 2.09 -11.41 0.31
CA LEU A 8 1.27 -12.34 -0.46
C LEU A 8 0.05 -11.64 -1.06
N PHE A 9 -0.58 -10.74 -0.32
CA PHE A 9 -1.71 -9.95 -0.78
C PHE A 9 -1.35 -9.02 -1.94
N PHE A 10 -0.25 -8.27 -1.84
CA PHE A 10 0.15 -7.33 -2.90
C PHE A 10 0.82 -8.00 -4.10
N THR A 11 1.28 -9.24 -3.95
CA THR A 11 1.86 -10.00 -5.05
C THR A 11 0.77 -10.42 -6.02
N GLY A 12 0.91 -10.00 -7.28
CA GLY A 12 -0.02 -10.33 -8.36
C GLY A 12 -1.32 -9.52 -8.33
N ILE A 13 -1.43 -8.51 -7.45
CA ILE A 13 -2.65 -7.72 -7.31
C ILE A 13 -2.99 -6.97 -8.61
N GLU A 14 -4.28 -6.98 -8.95
CA GLU A 14 -4.89 -6.06 -9.90
C GLU A 14 -5.46 -4.84 -9.16
N ILE A 15 -5.25 -3.64 -9.72
CA ILE A 15 -5.84 -2.40 -9.18
C ILE A 15 -6.95 -1.95 -10.11
N GLN A 16 -8.12 -1.70 -9.53
CA GLN A 16 -9.32 -1.29 -10.24
C GLN A 16 -9.71 0.13 -9.85
N TYR A 17 -9.86 0.97 -10.87
CA TYR A 17 -10.41 2.31 -10.75
C TYR A 17 -11.09 2.71 -12.07
N GLU A 18 -12.11 3.55 -11.98
CA GLU A 18 -12.91 4.02 -13.11
C GLU A 18 -12.62 5.49 -13.45
N THR A 19 -12.02 6.24 -12.52
CA THR A 19 -11.74 7.67 -12.66
C THR A 19 -10.35 8.04 -12.19
N GLU A 20 -9.83 9.16 -12.70
CA GLU A 20 -8.53 9.69 -12.24
C GLU A 20 -8.56 10.10 -10.76
N GLU A 21 -9.70 10.58 -10.24
CA GLU A 21 -9.86 10.88 -8.81
C GLU A 21 -9.66 9.63 -7.93
N GLN A 22 -10.22 8.49 -8.33
CA GLN A 22 -9.98 7.22 -7.64
C GLN A 22 -8.50 6.82 -7.71
N LYS A 23 -7.89 6.97 -8.88
CA LYS A 23 -6.46 6.68 -9.09
C LYS A 23 -5.58 7.53 -8.17
N GLU A 24 -5.85 8.83 -8.04
CA GLU A 24 -5.14 9.75 -7.16
C GLU A 24 -5.26 9.34 -5.68
N ILE A 25 -6.45 8.92 -5.24
CA ILE A 25 -6.65 8.41 -3.87
C ILE A 25 -5.86 7.13 -3.64
N ILE A 26 -5.87 6.20 -4.60
CA ILE A 26 -5.08 4.95 -4.53
C ILE A 26 -3.58 5.27 -4.42
N ILE A 27 -3.08 6.19 -5.24
CA ILE A 27 -1.70 6.66 -5.18
C ILE A 27 -1.38 7.28 -3.82
N GLN A 28 -2.27 8.13 -3.30
CA GLN A 28 -2.10 8.74 -1.98
C GLN A 28 -2.02 7.68 -0.87
N VAL A 29 -2.90 6.68 -0.89
CA VAL A 29 -2.88 5.57 0.05
C VAL A 29 -1.54 4.81 -0.01
N LEU A 30 -1.07 4.47 -1.20
CA LEU A 30 0.19 3.75 -1.38
C LEU A 30 1.39 4.57 -0.93
N ARG A 31 1.41 5.88 -1.20
CA ARG A 31 2.44 6.80 -0.70
C ARG A 31 2.42 6.88 0.82
N ASP A 32 1.26 7.02 1.43
CA ASP A 32 1.10 7.05 2.89
C ASP A 32 1.62 5.77 3.54
N MET A 33 1.32 4.60 2.95
CA MET A 33 1.85 3.30 3.42
C MET A 33 3.39 3.26 3.42
N LEU A 34 4.06 4.00 2.54
CA LEU A 34 5.52 4.08 2.48
C LEU A 34 6.09 5.08 3.50
N THR A 35 5.37 6.16 3.80
CA THR A 35 5.89 7.30 4.57
C THR A 35 5.43 7.28 6.03
N LEU A 36 4.13 7.16 6.30
CA LEU A 36 3.53 7.37 7.61
C LEU A 36 3.74 6.22 8.60
N GLY A 37 3.83 6.54 9.89
CA GLY A 37 3.90 5.60 11.01
C GLY A 37 2.68 4.67 11.11
N GLU A 38 2.84 3.51 11.76
CA GLU A 38 1.72 2.57 12.00
C GLU A 38 0.51 3.26 12.67
N GLU A 39 0.76 4.03 13.74
CA GLU A 39 -0.30 4.71 14.49
C GLU A 39 -0.95 5.87 13.70
N GLU A 40 -0.20 6.48 12.79
CA GLU A 40 -0.73 7.51 11.89
C GLU A 40 -1.61 6.87 10.82
N LEU A 41 -1.15 5.78 10.19
CA LEU A 41 -1.89 5.03 9.17
C LEU A 41 -3.22 4.47 9.69
N LYS A 42 -3.27 4.03 10.96
CA LYS A 42 -4.51 3.57 11.59
C LYS A 42 -5.56 4.69 11.73
N LYS A 43 -5.11 5.94 11.83
CA LYS A 43 -5.98 7.11 11.99
C LYS A 43 -6.40 7.72 10.67
N GLN A 44 -5.58 7.56 9.62
CA GLN A 44 -5.85 8.11 8.29
C GLN A 44 -7.21 7.71 7.73
N GLU A 45 -7.79 8.66 7.01
CA GLU A 45 -9.10 8.57 6.38
C GLU A 45 -9.04 9.18 4.99
N TYR A 46 -9.68 8.50 4.05
CA TYR A 46 -9.70 8.85 2.64
C TYR A 46 -11.16 9.06 2.20
N PRO A 47 -11.41 9.90 1.18
CA PRO A 47 -12.75 10.05 0.62
C PRO A 47 -13.32 8.69 0.18
N ASP A 48 -14.56 8.39 0.59
CA ASP A 48 -15.27 7.23 0.07
C ASP A 48 -15.90 7.57 -1.27
N TYR A 49 -15.29 7.07 -2.35
CA TYR A 49 -15.81 7.32 -3.68
C TYR A 49 -17.21 6.69 -3.91
N PHE A 50 -17.51 5.57 -3.25
CA PHE A 50 -18.80 4.90 -3.39
C PHE A 50 -19.90 5.61 -2.60
N ARG A 51 -19.53 6.44 -1.62
CA ARG A 51 -20.45 7.18 -0.75
C ARG A 51 -20.00 8.64 -0.60
N LYS A 52 -20.44 9.47 -1.54
CA LYS A 52 -20.05 10.88 -1.62
C LYS A 52 -20.22 11.61 -0.28
N GLY A 53 -19.13 12.19 0.22
CA GLY A 53 -19.08 12.95 1.48
C GLY A 53 -18.66 12.13 2.69
N GLU A 54 -18.63 10.80 2.58
CA GLU A 54 -18.14 9.90 3.61
C GLU A 54 -16.62 9.71 3.52
N LYS A 55 -16.05 9.18 4.60
CA LYS A 55 -14.64 8.80 4.66
C LYS A 55 -14.47 7.36 5.10
N ILE A 56 -13.46 6.71 4.56
CA ILE A 56 -13.11 5.32 4.87
C ILE A 56 -11.64 5.20 5.28
N LYS A 57 -11.31 4.17 6.05
CA LYS A 57 -9.92 3.88 6.45
C LYS A 57 -9.17 3.24 5.31
N LEU A 58 -7.84 3.30 5.44
CA LEU A 58 -6.89 2.73 4.49
C LEU A 58 -7.22 1.29 4.05
N ARG A 59 -7.54 0.40 5.01
CA ARG A 59 -7.88 -0.99 4.68
C ARG A 59 -9.13 -1.12 3.81
N GLN A 60 -10.12 -0.26 4.02
CA GLN A 60 -11.32 -0.27 3.17
C GLN A 60 -11.00 0.23 1.76
N VAL A 61 -10.15 1.25 1.60
CA VAL A 61 -9.68 1.66 0.26
C VAL A 61 -8.99 0.48 -0.44
N ILE A 62 -8.12 -0.24 0.28
CA ILE A 62 -7.47 -1.43 -0.28
C ILE A 62 -8.52 -2.46 -0.72
N TYR A 63 -9.45 -2.85 0.16
CA TYR A 63 -10.44 -3.87 -0.19
C TYR A 63 -11.42 -3.45 -1.30
N ASN A 64 -11.60 -2.16 -1.53
CA ASN A 64 -12.47 -1.66 -2.59
C ASN A 64 -11.78 -1.64 -3.96
N HIS A 65 -10.46 -1.49 -4.01
CA HIS A 65 -9.73 -1.23 -5.26
C HIS A 65 -8.66 -2.28 -5.61
N PHE A 66 -8.27 -3.13 -4.67
CA PHE A 66 -7.18 -4.10 -4.84
C PHE A 66 -7.77 -5.50 -4.88
N VAL A 67 -7.65 -6.15 -6.04
CA VAL A 67 -8.17 -7.49 -6.28
C VAL A 67 -7.00 -8.47 -6.33
N PRO A 68 -6.87 -9.37 -5.34
CA PRO A 68 -5.86 -10.42 -5.38
C PRO A 68 -6.11 -11.39 -6.53
N ASP A 69 -5.03 -11.83 -7.16
CA ASP A 69 -4.99 -12.88 -8.19
C ASP A 69 -5.50 -14.24 -7.71
N GLU A 70 -5.42 -14.51 -6.40
CA GLU A 70 -5.86 -15.76 -5.79
C GLU A 70 -6.90 -15.55 -4.68
N ALA A 71 -7.95 -16.37 -4.72
CA ALA A 71 -8.95 -16.41 -3.67
C ALA A 71 -8.33 -16.83 -2.33
N GLY A 72 -8.56 -16.03 -1.28
CA GLY A 72 -8.10 -16.32 0.08
C GLY A 72 -6.91 -15.49 0.53
N LYS A 73 -6.21 -14.79 -0.38
CA LYS A 73 -5.23 -13.76 -0.01
C LYS A 73 -5.94 -12.62 0.72
N ARG A 74 -5.52 -12.35 1.96
CA ARG A 74 -6.14 -11.35 2.85
C ARG A 74 -5.08 -10.67 3.71
N LEU A 75 -5.34 -9.42 4.07
CA LEU A 75 -4.55 -8.70 5.06
C LEU A 75 -4.93 -9.17 6.46
N ASP A 76 -3.94 -9.49 7.29
CA ASP A 76 -4.14 -9.91 8.67
C ASP A 76 -3.93 -8.75 9.67
N GLU A 77 -3.85 -9.05 10.96
CA GLU A 77 -3.61 -8.09 12.04
C GLU A 77 -2.21 -7.44 11.99
N ASN A 78 -1.23 -8.10 11.37
CA ASN A 78 0.15 -7.62 11.29
C ASN A 78 0.37 -6.65 10.14
N PHE A 79 -0.59 -6.50 9.24
CA PHE A 79 -0.54 -5.62 8.07
C PHE A 79 0.23 -4.31 8.30
N TYR A 80 -0.18 -3.49 9.27
CA TYR A 80 0.45 -2.18 9.48
C TYR A 80 1.93 -2.29 9.93
N LYS A 81 2.28 -3.33 10.68
CA LYS A 81 3.67 -3.62 11.06
C LYS A 81 4.48 -4.09 9.85
N GLU A 82 3.86 -4.93 9.03
CA GLU A 82 4.48 -5.53 7.84
C GLU A 82 4.80 -4.49 6.75
N LEU A 83 4.10 -3.34 6.71
CA LEU A 83 4.41 -2.22 5.79
C LEU A 83 5.84 -1.67 5.92
N ARG A 84 6.52 -1.95 7.03
CA ARG A 84 7.91 -1.53 7.25
C ARG A 84 8.94 -2.54 6.74
N THR A 85 8.51 -3.75 6.40
CA THR A 85 9.39 -4.76 5.81
C THR A 85 9.82 -4.36 4.42
N LYS A 86 11.03 -4.75 4.02
CA LYS A 86 11.60 -4.39 2.73
C LYS A 86 10.74 -4.94 1.59
N GLU A 87 10.30 -6.17 1.73
CA GLU A 87 9.53 -6.92 0.72
C GLU A 87 8.18 -6.25 0.44
N VAL A 88 7.45 -5.82 1.48
CA VAL A 88 6.16 -5.12 1.30
C VAL A 88 6.38 -3.76 0.62
N ARG A 89 7.43 -3.03 1.03
CA ARG A 89 7.74 -1.72 0.46
C ARG A 89 8.09 -1.83 -1.02
N GLU A 90 8.90 -2.82 -1.40
CA GLU A 90 9.20 -3.10 -2.81
C GLU A 90 7.94 -3.43 -3.61
N CYS A 91 7.01 -4.21 -3.06
CA CYS A 91 5.72 -4.46 -3.72
C CYS A 91 4.93 -3.17 -3.95
N ILE A 92 4.80 -2.32 -2.94
CA ILE A 92 4.06 -1.05 -3.03
C ILE A 92 4.70 -0.09 -4.04
N ILE A 93 6.04 -0.02 -4.09
CA ILE A 93 6.79 0.79 -5.06
C ILE A 93 6.54 0.30 -6.48
N ASN A 94 6.62 -1.01 -6.71
CA ASN A 94 6.35 -1.58 -8.03
C ASN A 94 4.91 -1.29 -8.48
N ILE A 95 3.96 -1.29 -7.55
CA ILE A 95 2.57 -0.90 -7.81
C ILE A 95 2.49 0.57 -8.22
N LEU A 96 3.09 1.48 -7.44
CA LEU A 96 3.12 2.91 -7.76
C LEU A 96 3.72 3.17 -9.15
N GLN A 97 4.84 2.52 -9.50
CA GLN A 97 5.44 2.62 -10.83
C GLN A 97 4.48 2.18 -11.94
N LYS A 98 3.72 1.10 -11.74
CA LYS A 98 2.70 0.65 -12.70
C LYS A 98 1.56 1.65 -12.88
N LEU A 99 1.26 2.45 -11.85
CA LEU A 99 0.27 3.53 -11.92
C LEU A 99 0.80 4.80 -12.60
N GLY A 100 2.06 4.81 -13.05
CA GLY A 100 2.69 5.93 -13.75
C GLY A 100 3.37 6.94 -12.83
N GLU A 101 3.63 6.57 -11.57
CA GLU A 101 4.32 7.43 -10.62
C GLU A 101 5.84 7.39 -10.84
N GLU A 102 6.43 8.56 -11.04
CA GLU A 102 7.88 8.73 -10.99
C GLU A 102 8.35 8.67 -9.54
N ILE A 103 8.80 7.49 -9.13
CA ILE A 103 9.41 7.31 -7.82
C ILE A 103 10.85 7.80 -7.92
N GLU A 104 11.08 9.09 -7.67
CA GLU A 104 12.41 9.57 -7.33
C GLU A 104 12.86 8.80 -6.08
N THR A 105 13.70 7.79 -6.30
CA THR A 105 14.27 6.85 -5.33
C THR A 105 13.93 7.23 -3.89
N PHE A 106 12.90 6.61 -3.30
CA PHE A 106 12.76 6.61 -1.86
C PHE A 106 14.08 6.04 -1.33
N ARG A 107 14.98 6.92 -0.89
CA ARG A 107 16.26 6.52 -0.29
C ARG A 107 15.92 5.86 1.03
N PHE A 108 15.54 4.58 0.99
CA PHE A 108 15.55 3.75 2.16
C PHE A 108 17.02 3.66 2.54
N GLY A 109 17.39 4.34 3.61
CA GLY A 109 18.74 4.33 4.12
C GLY A 109 19.15 2.90 4.43
N THR A 110 19.76 2.22 3.46
CA THR A 110 20.67 1.13 3.75
C THR A 110 21.83 1.80 4.45
N LYS A 111 21.90 1.68 5.78
CA LYS A 111 23.17 1.84 6.48
C LYS A 111 24.09 0.71 6.01
N SER A 112 24.67 0.86 4.82
CA SER A 112 25.88 0.16 4.40
C SER A 112 26.97 1.21 4.36
N GLY A 113 27.64 1.38 5.50
CA GLY A 113 28.64 2.41 5.69
C GLY A 113 29.46 2.17 6.93
N SER A 114 29.93 0.94 7.14
CA SER A 114 31.25 0.74 7.71
C SER A 114 32.17 0.34 6.57
N PRO A 115 33.20 1.14 6.32
CA PRO A 115 34.53 0.54 6.29
C PRO A 115 35.48 1.32 7.20
N ILE A 116 36.13 0.53 8.08
CA ILE A 116 37.49 0.60 8.65
C ILE A 116 38.10 2.00 8.83
#